data_AF-A0A258K7J6-F1
#
_entry.id   AF-A0A258K7J6-F1
#
_cell.length_a   1.000
_cell.length_b   1.000
_cell.length_c   1.000
_cell.angle_alpha   90.00
_cell.angle_beta   90.00
_cell.angle_gamma   90.00
#
_symmetry.space_group_name_H-M   'P 1'
#
loop_
_entity.id
_entity.type
_entity.pdbx_description
1 polymer ?
#
loop_
_entity_poly.entity_id
_entity_poly.type
_entity_poly.pdbx_seq_one_letter_code
_entity_poly.pdbx_strand_id
1 'polypeptide(L)'
;MAAPAMADSAGTQVNMPAANWLFVQAADSVTVDGNKIVLKGVAPQTVMFTDRPERMTGDTTTAGFVKLWNDGKDSFQKDPPNATLSVTANGTTKAFVVELTDPSLSGDTL
;
A
#
# COMPACT_ATOMS: atom_id res chain seq x y z
N MET A 1 23.22 18.30 -6.06
CA MET A 1 22.43 18.48 -4.83
C MET A 1 22.19 17.09 -4.28
N ALA A 2 22.76 16.74 -3.11
CA ALA A 2 22.55 15.43 -2.52
C ALA A 2 21.18 15.40 -1.85
N ALA A 3 20.32 14.46 -2.23
CA ALA A 3 19.06 14.23 -1.55
C ALA A 3 19.34 13.73 -0.12
N PRO A 4 18.65 14.22 0.91
CA PRO A 4 18.82 13.71 2.27
C PRO A 4 18.37 12.24 2.30
N ALA A 5 19.21 11.37 2.89
CA ALA A 5 18.82 10.00 3.20
C ALA A 5 17.72 10.05 4.28
N MET A 6 16.48 9.79 3.87
CA MET A 6 15.36 9.65 4.80
C MET A 6 15.58 8.35 5.57
N ALA A 7 15.85 8.49 6.86
CA ALA A 7 16.11 7.39 7.77
C ALA A 7 14.93 6.41 7.77
N ASP A 8 15.27 5.13 7.67
CA ASP A 8 14.36 3.99 7.80
C ASP A 8 13.67 4.07 9.18
N SER A 9 12.45 4.58 9.21
CA SER A 9 11.62 4.61 10.41
C SER A 9 10.90 3.28 10.54
N ALA A 10 11.68 2.25 10.85
CA ALA A 10 11.17 1.01 11.41
C ALA A 10 10.53 1.31 12.78
N GLY A 11 9.23 1.61 12.80
CA GLY A 11 8.44 1.69 14.04
C GLY A 11 7.44 2.83 14.19
N THR A 12 7.26 3.70 13.20
CA THR A 12 6.22 4.74 13.32
C THR A 12 4.85 4.10 13.10
N GLN A 13 4.08 3.97 14.19
CA GLN A 13 2.65 3.70 14.14
C GLN A 13 2.02 4.60 13.08
N VAL A 14 1.45 4.02 12.02
CA VAL A 14 0.86 4.80 10.94
C VAL A 14 -0.32 5.56 11.51
N ASN A 15 -0.18 6.88 11.65
CA ASN A 15 -1.20 7.72 12.25
C ASN A 15 -2.38 7.86 11.28
N MET A 16 -3.34 6.96 11.39
CA MET A 16 -4.59 6.96 10.63
C MET A 16 -5.76 7.33 11.54
N PRO A 17 -6.13 8.62 11.63
CA PRO A 17 -7.42 8.99 12.20
C PRO A 17 -8.55 8.28 11.46
N ALA A 18 -9.68 8.07 12.16
CA ALA A 18 -10.84 7.40 11.60
C ALA A 18 -11.37 8.14 10.35
N ALA A 19 -11.25 7.50 9.19
CA ALA A 19 -11.70 7.99 7.89
C ALA A 19 -11.68 6.83 6.88
N ASN A 20 -12.27 7.06 5.69
CA ASN A 20 -12.18 6.12 4.58
C ASN A 20 -10.87 6.33 3.82
N TRP A 21 -9.85 5.56 4.21
CA TRP A 21 -8.54 5.59 3.59
C TRP A 21 -8.49 4.78 2.30
N LEU A 22 -7.84 5.35 1.29
CA LEU A 22 -7.48 4.71 0.03
C LEU A 22 -5.96 4.60 -0.06
N PHE A 23 -5.49 3.50 -0.62
CA PHE A 23 -4.06 3.15 -0.66
C PHE A 23 -3.58 2.99 -2.10
N VAL A 24 -2.32 3.30 -2.36
CA VAL A 24 -1.72 3.12 -3.69
C VAL A 24 -0.44 2.30 -3.59
N GLN A 25 -0.44 1.14 -4.25
CA GLN A 25 0.74 0.29 -4.37
C GLN A 25 1.30 0.43 -5.77
N ALA A 26 2.51 0.97 -5.87
CA ALA A 26 3.23 1.04 -7.13
C ALA A 26 4.13 -0.19 -7.29
N ALA A 27 4.15 -0.79 -8.49
CA ALA A 27 4.96 -1.97 -8.79
C ALA A 27 5.47 -1.97 -10.25
N ASP A 28 6.54 -2.72 -10.50
CA ASP A 28 7.09 -2.91 -11.84
C ASP A 28 6.33 -3.97 -12.65
N SER A 29 5.70 -4.93 -11.98
CA SER A 29 4.87 -5.93 -12.66
C SER A 29 3.77 -6.48 -11.76
N VAL A 30 2.75 -7.04 -12.41
CA VAL A 30 1.64 -7.73 -11.77
C VAL A 30 1.39 -9.06 -12.47
N THR A 31 1.14 -10.10 -11.69
CA THR A 31 0.63 -11.38 -12.15
C THR A 31 -0.68 -11.66 -11.42
N VAL A 32 -1.68 -12.16 -12.14
CA VAL A 32 -2.95 -12.58 -11.55
C VAL A 32 -3.07 -14.09 -11.74
N ASP A 33 -3.18 -14.81 -10.63
CA ASP A 33 -3.36 -16.26 -10.59
C ASP A 33 -4.67 -16.57 -9.84
N GLY A 34 -5.76 -16.75 -10.60
CA GLY A 34 -7.10 -16.89 -10.07
C GLY A 34 -7.50 -15.67 -9.22
N ASN A 35 -7.57 -15.87 -7.90
CA ASN A 35 -7.93 -14.84 -6.93
C ASN A 35 -6.72 -14.19 -6.25
N LYS A 36 -5.49 -14.57 -6.63
CA LYS A 36 -4.26 -14.00 -6.08
C LYS A 36 -3.65 -13.01 -7.05
N ILE A 37 -3.28 -11.85 -6.54
CA ILE A 37 -2.49 -10.84 -7.25
C ILE A 37 -1.10 -10.86 -6.65
N VAL A 38 -0.09 -10.95 -7.52
CA VAL A 38 1.32 -10.90 -7.13
C VAL A 38 1.95 -9.69 -7.79
N LEU A 39 2.44 -8.77 -6.98
CA LEU A 39 3.16 -7.59 -7.45
C LEU A 39 4.66 -7.81 -7.24
N LYS A 40 5.48 -7.49 -8.24
CA LYS A 40 6.94 -7.55 -8.11
C LYS A 40 7.56 -6.18 -8.35
N GLY A 41 8.66 -5.90 -7.66
CA GLY A 41 9.28 -4.58 -7.67
C GLY A 41 8.37 -3.54 -7.02
N VAL A 42 7.71 -3.90 -5.92
CA VAL A 42 6.81 -2.98 -5.22
C VAL A 42 7.63 -1.86 -4.60
N ALA A 43 7.15 -0.63 -4.76
CA ALA A 43 7.77 0.53 -4.16
C ALA A 43 7.87 0.34 -2.63
N PRO A 44 8.97 0.78 -1.99
CA PRO A 44 9.13 0.64 -0.54
C PRO A 44 8.16 1.53 0.25
N GLN A 45 7.48 2.46 -0.42
CA GLN A 45 6.52 3.41 0.15
C GLN A 45 5.12 3.16 -0.42
N THR A 46 4.12 3.25 0.45
CA THR A 46 2.69 3.23 0.14
C THR A 46 2.12 4.62 0.36
N VAL A 47 1.42 5.15 -0.65
CA VAL A 47 0.71 6.43 -0.55
C VAL A 47 -0.71 6.20 -0.07
N MET A 48 -1.20 7.09 0.80
CA MET A 48 -2.47 6.96 1.49
C MET A 48 -3.22 8.28 1.45
N PHE A 49 -4.52 8.27 1.18
CA PHE A 49 -5.31 9.49 1.16
C PHE A 49 -6.79 9.22 1.42
N THR A 50 -7.52 10.26 1.79
CA THR A 50 -8.97 10.23 1.94
C THR A 50 -9.62 11.21 0.95
N ASP A 51 -10.86 10.94 0.56
CA ASP A 51 -11.65 11.91 -0.19
C ASP A 51 -12.28 12.95 0.77
N ARG A 52 -13.25 13.73 0.27
CA ARG A 52 -14.06 14.65 1.05
C ARG A 52 -14.93 13.90 2.08
N PRO A 53 -15.21 14.53 3.24
CA PRO A 53 -14.80 15.88 3.65
C PRO A 53 -13.39 16.00 4.23
N GLU A 54 -12.74 14.91 4.61
CA GLU A 54 -11.52 14.93 5.43
C GLU A 54 -10.29 15.41 4.65
N ARG A 55 -10.15 15.04 3.37
CA ARG A 55 -9.04 15.42 2.48
C ARG A 55 -7.65 15.27 3.12
N MET A 56 -7.42 14.15 3.80
CA MET A 56 -6.16 13.85 4.45
C MET A 56 -5.23 13.09 3.49
N THR A 57 -3.93 13.24 3.68
CA THR A 57 -2.90 12.48 2.97
C THR A 57 -1.89 11.96 3.99
N GLY A 58 -1.26 10.85 3.66
CA GLY A 58 -0.21 10.24 4.45
C GLY A 58 0.57 9.24 3.61
N ASP A 59 1.63 8.73 4.20
CA ASP A 59 2.42 7.67 3.60
C ASP A 59 2.97 6.76 4.70
N THR A 60 3.28 5.54 4.30
CA THR A 60 3.93 4.56 5.16
C THR A 60 4.85 3.69 4.33
N THR A 61 5.75 2.95 4.98
CA THR A 61 6.48 1.90 4.27
C THR A 61 5.51 0.79 3.85
N THR A 62 5.75 0.16 2.71
CA THR A 62 4.92 -0.98 2.26
C THR A 62 4.92 -2.11 3.27
N ALA A 63 6.04 -2.32 3.98
CA ALA A 63 6.10 -3.25 5.11
C ALA A 63 5.21 -2.80 6.28
N GLY A 64 5.18 -1.50 6.60
CA GLY A 64 4.28 -0.92 7.60
C GLY A 64 2.81 -1.05 7.23
N PHE A 65 2.49 -0.88 5.94
CA PHE A 65 1.14 -1.08 5.40
C PHE A 65 0.65 -2.52 5.60
N VAL A 66 1.48 -3.53 5.27
CA VAL A 66 1.10 -4.94 5.45
C VAL A 66 0.85 -5.32 6.91
N LYS A 67 1.55 -4.68 7.86
CA LYS A 67 1.33 -4.92 9.30
C LYS A 67 -0.07 -4.55 9.78
N LEU A 68 -0.78 -3.64 9.09
CA LEU A 68 -2.13 -3.19 9.44
C LEU A 68 -3.19 -4.31 9.37
N TRP A 69 -2.90 -5.42 8.69
CA TRP A 69 -3.78 -6.59 8.68
C TRP A 69 -3.79 -7.36 10.00
N ASN A 70 -2.68 -7.35 10.73
CA ASN A 70 -2.50 -8.16 11.93
C ASN A 70 -2.70 -7.36 13.23
N ASP A 71 -2.85 -6.04 13.14
CA ASP A 71 -2.90 -5.15 14.30
C ASP A 71 -4.31 -4.54 14.51
N GLY A 72 -4.86 -4.69 15.72
CA GLY A 72 -6.00 -3.89 16.21
C GLY A 72 -7.38 -4.56 16.20
N LYS A 73 -8.36 -3.89 16.83
CA LYS A 73 -9.77 -4.34 16.90
C LYS A 73 -10.51 -4.16 15.57
N ASP A 74 -10.09 -3.18 14.78
CA ASP A 74 -10.63 -2.80 13.48
C ASP A 74 -9.58 -3.04 12.38
N SER A 75 -8.88 -4.17 12.47
CA SER A 75 -7.83 -4.51 11.49
C SER A 75 -8.44 -4.69 10.09
N PHE A 76 -7.63 -4.47 9.06
CA PHE A 76 -8.04 -4.68 7.66
C PHE A 76 -8.43 -6.12 7.34
N GLN A 77 -8.15 -7.06 8.23
CA GLN A 77 -8.68 -8.42 8.13
C GLN A 77 -10.21 -8.46 8.32
N LYS A 78 -10.79 -7.53 9.09
CA LYS A 78 -12.24 -7.44 9.34
C LYS A 78 -12.96 -6.51 8.38
N ASP A 79 -12.29 -5.43 7.98
CA ASP A 79 -12.81 -4.44 7.03
C ASP A 79 -11.72 -4.13 5.98
N PRO A 80 -11.65 -4.95 4.92
CA PRO A 80 -10.66 -4.82 3.85
C PRO A 80 -10.70 -3.44 3.18
N PRO A 81 -9.55 -2.76 3.02
CA PRO A 81 -9.50 -1.49 2.31
C PRO A 81 -9.50 -1.68 0.79
N ASN A 82 -9.96 -0.65 0.09
CA ASN A 82 -9.71 -0.52 -1.33
C ASN A 82 -8.28 0.02 -1.55
N ALA A 83 -7.58 -0.58 -2.51
CA ALA A 83 -6.28 -0.13 -2.97
C ALA A 83 -6.25 0.06 -4.48
N THR A 84 -5.48 1.03 -4.94
CA THR A 84 -5.11 1.19 -6.34
C THR A 84 -3.75 0.55 -6.57
N LEU A 85 -3.68 -0.43 -7.47
CA LEU A 85 -2.44 -1.01 -7.95
C LEU A 85 -2.01 -0.24 -9.19
N SER A 86 -0.89 0.45 -9.13
CA SER A 86 -0.29 1.17 -10.25
C SER A 86 0.93 0.39 -10.74
N VAL A 87 0.82 -0.20 -11.92
CA VAL A 87 1.83 -1.11 -12.45
C VAL A 87 2.43 -0.53 -13.71
N THR A 88 3.74 -0.35 -13.73
CA THR A 88 4.46 0.17 -14.90
C THR A 88 5.32 -0.92 -15.53
N ALA A 89 4.85 -1.47 -16.65
CA ALA A 89 5.57 -2.48 -17.41
C ALA A 89 5.89 -1.97 -18.82
N ASN A 90 7.16 -2.08 -19.24
CA ASN A 90 7.63 -1.68 -20.58
C ASN A 90 7.24 -0.23 -20.94
N GLY A 91 7.34 0.70 -19.99
CA GLY A 91 6.98 2.12 -20.19
C GLY A 91 5.49 2.41 -20.28
N THR A 92 4.62 1.41 -20.06
CA THR A 92 3.16 1.59 -19.98
C THR A 92 2.70 1.39 -18.54
N THR A 93 2.00 2.39 -18.00
CA THR A 93 1.41 2.32 -16.67
C THR A 93 -0.07 1.95 -16.75
N LYS A 94 -0.51 0.99 -15.94
CA LYS A 94 -1.92 0.63 -15.75
C LYS A 94 -2.31 0.70 -14.28
N ALA A 95 -3.50 1.20 -14.01
CA ALA A 95 -4.07 1.29 -12.69
C ALA A 95 -5.28 0.35 -12.54
N PHE A 96 -5.36 -0.34 -11.41
CA PHE A 96 -6.49 -1.23 -11.07
C PHE A 96 -6.95 -0.94 -9.65
N VAL A 97 -8.26 -0.86 -9.42
CA VAL A 97 -8.82 -0.79 -8.07
C VAL A 97 -9.15 -2.20 -7.61
N VAL A 98 -8.63 -2.58 -6.46
CA VAL A 98 -8.82 -3.91 -5.86
C VAL A 98 -9.19 -3.75 -4.38
N GLU A 99 -9.89 -4.72 -3.85
CA GLU A 99 -10.03 -4.91 -2.41
C GLU A 99 -8.91 -5.85 -1.95
N LEU A 100 -8.10 -5.43 -0.98
CA LEU A 100 -6.99 -6.24 -0.46
C LEU A 100 -7.45 -7.00 0.78
N THR A 101 -7.31 -8.31 0.80
CA THR A 101 -7.84 -9.15 1.88
C THR A 101 -6.77 -9.82 2.74
N ASP A 102 -5.66 -10.25 2.15
CA ASP A 102 -4.57 -10.95 2.86
C ASP A 102 -3.20 -10.70 2.18
N PRO A 103 -2.61 -9.51 2.34
CA PRO A 103 -1.33 -9.17 1.71
C PRO A 103 -0.14 -9.79 2.46
N SER A 104 0.87 -10.21 1.71
CA SER A 104 2.10 -10.78 2.27
C SER A 104 3.32 -10.26 1.53
N LEU A 105 4.20 -9.53 2.24
CA LEU A 105 5.41 -8.98 1.66
C LEU A 105 6.62 -9.91 1.88
N SER A 106 7.30 -10.28 0.79
CA SER A 106 8.58 -10.99 0.80
C SER A 106 9.58 -10.25 -0.08
N GLY A 107 10.47 -9.48 0.54
CA GLY A 107 11.39 -8.60 -0.18
C GLY A 107 10.63 -7.47 -0.88
N ASP A 108 10.71 -7.42 -2.21
CA ASP A 108 9.99 -6.48 -3.08
C ASP A 108 8.75 -7.10 -3.76
N THR A 109 8.36 -8.31 -3.33
CA THR A 109 7.20 -9.03 -3.85
C THR A 109 6.06 -8.98 -2.84
N LEU A 110 4.92 -8.41 -3.23
CA LEU A 110 3.69 -8.28 -2.44
C LEU A 110 2.58 -9.20 -2.97
#